data_AF-A0A2V9TTV7-F1
#
_entry.id   AF-A0A2V9TTV7-F1
#
_cell.length_a   1.000
_cell.length_b   1.000
_cell.length_c   1.000
_cell.angle_alpha   90.00
_cell.angle_beta   90.00
_cell.angle_gamma   90.00
#
_symmetry.space_group_name_H-M   'P 1'
#
loop_
_entity.id
_entity.type
_entity.pdbx_description
1 polymer ?
#
loop_
_entity_poly.entity_id
_entity_poly.type
_entity_poly.pdbx_seq_one_letter_code
_entity_poly.pdbx_strand_id
1 'polypeptide(L)'
;MTLKEEILLFMTPDNSLVAVERYTSERKAEFLLSNAVKDLDYREARNTVLAIGLDPDFIAHRRPGMNSIHAGDARRLTHQA
;
A
#
# COMPACT_ATOMS: atom_id res chain seq x y z
N MET A 1 4.57 -2.77 -19.05
CA MET A 1 3.16 -2.79 -18.64
C MET A 1 2.90 -1.45 -17.95
N THR A 2 2.36 -0.50 -18.71
CA THR A 2 2.33 0.93 -18.37
C THR A 2 1.19 1.18 -17.39
N LEU A 3 1.50 1.41 -16.12
CA LEU A 3 0.50 1.88 -15.15
C LEU A 3 0.11 3.30 -15.55
N LYS A 4 -1.11 3.44 -16.06
CA LYS A 4 -1.70 4.73 -16.43
C LYS A 4 -2.09 5.44 -15.14
N GLU A 5 -1.24 6.35 -14.68
CA GLU A 5 -1.61 7.35 -13.69
C GLU A 5 -2.62 8.31 -14.35
N GLU A 6 -3.90 7.96 -14.32
CA GLU A 6 -4.98 8.86 -14.73
C GLU A 6 -5.19 9.90 -13.62
N ILE A 7 -4.47 11.02 -13.72
CA ILE A 7 -4.74 12.21 -12.95
C ILE A 7 -6.03 12.83 -13.50
N LEU A 8 -7.07 12.91 -12.67
CA LEU A 8 -8.29 13.60 -13.04
C LEU A 8 -8.16 15.06 -12.59
N LEU A 9 -8.16 15.96 -13.56
CA LEU A 9 -8.05 17.39 -13.30
C LEU A 9 -9.44 17.95 -13.07
N PHE A 10 -9.74 18.33 -11.83
CA PHE A 10 -10.99 19.01 -11.50
C PHE A 10 -10.74 20.51 -11.42
N MET A 11 -11.61 21.28 -12.09
CA MET A 11 -11.64 22.72 -11.95
C MET A 11 -12.51 23.07 -10.74
N THR A 12 -11.92 23.78 -9.79
CA THR A 12 -12.61 24.27 -8.60
C THR A 12 -13.39 25.56 -8.91
N PRO A 13 -14.30 26.02 -8.02
CA PRO A 13 -15.04 27.27 -8.22
C PRO A 13 -14.16 28.52 -8.36
N ASP A 14 -12.96 28.51 -7.76
CA ASP A 14 -11.92 29.54 -7.90
C ASP A 14 -11.07 29.37 -9.17
N ASN A 15 -11.48 28.48 -10.08
CA ASN A 15 -10.83 28.25 -11.38
C ASN A 15 -9.38 27.74 -11.26
N SER A 16 -9.05 27.09 -10.14
CA SER A 16 -7.79 26.35 -9.98
C SER A 16 -7.99 24.88 -10.40
N LEU A 17 -6.94 24.32 -10.98
CA LEU A 17 -6.94 22.94 -11.47
C LEU A 17 -6.31 22.05 -10.39
N VAL A 18 -7.11 21.18 -9.78
CA VAL A 18 -6.65 20.24 -8.76
C VAL A 18 -6.45 18.88 -9.42
N ALA A 19 -5.21 18.41 -9.38
CA ALA A 19 -4.86 17.04 -9.74
C ALA A 19 -5.38 16.09 -8.66
N VAL A 20 -6.48 15.39 -8.95
CA VAL A 20 -6.97 14.33 -8.06
C VAL A 20 -6.39 13.02 -8.56
N GLU A 21 -5.51 12.43 -7.75
CA GLU A 21 -5.03 11.07 -7.98
C GLU A 21 -6.22 10.11 -7.88
N ARG A 22 -6.59 9.53 -9.02
CA ARG A 22 -7.65 8.54 -9.07
C ARG A 22 -7.07 7.22 -8.56
N TYR A 23 -7.32 6.91 -7.29
CA TYR A 23 -6.96 5.62 -6.72
C TYR A 23 -7.77 4.52 -7.41
N THR A 24 -7.20 3.93 -8.46
CA THR A 24 -7.79 2.76 -9.13
C THR A 24 -7.93 1.61 -8.12
N SER A 25 -8.80 0.65 -8.42
CA SER A 25 -8.98 -0.52 -7.56
C SER A 25 -7.64 -1.25 -7.32
N GLU A 26 -6.79 -1.31 -8.34
CA GLU A 26 -5.44 -1.89 -8.26
C GLU A 26 -4.53 -1.10 -7.31
N ARG A 27 -4.55 0.23 -7.38
CA ARG A 27 -3.75 1.08 -6.48
C ARG A 27 -4.22 0.98 -5.03
N LYS A 28 -5.53 0.90 -4.81
CA LYS A 28 -6.11 0.64 -3.47
C LYS A 28 -5.65 -0.70 -2.93
N ALA A 29 -5.67 -1.73 -3.76
CA ALA A 29 -5.26 -3.06 -3.38
C ALA A 29 -3.75 -3.16 -3.08
N GLU A 30 -2.90 -2.54 -3.91
CA GLU A 30 -1.46 -2.42 -3.63
C GLU A 30 -1.20 -1.74 -2.29
N PHE A 31 -1.93 -0.67 -1.99
CA PHE A 31 -1.81 0.06 -0.73
C PHE A 31 -2.22 -0.80 0.47
N LEU A 32 -3.36 -1.49 0.39
CA LEU A 32 -3.83 -2.41 1.44
C LEU A 32 -2.79 -3.49 1.73
N LEU A 33 -2.24 -4.11 0.68
CA LEU A 33 -1.29 -5.21 0.83
C LEU A 33 0.08 -4.73 1.36
N SER A 34 0.56 -3.57 0.88
CA SER A 34 1.89 -3.05 1.24
C SER A 34 1.97 -2.42 2.64
N ASN A 35 0.84 -2.03 3.23
CA ASN A 35 0.79 -1.45 4.58
C ASN A 35 0.50 -2.48 5.68
N ALA A 36 0.28 -3.74 5.33
CA ALA A 36 0.12 -4.79 6.33
C ALA A 36 1.42 -4.97 7.14
N VAL A 37 1.34 -4.82 8.46
CA VAL A 37 2.51 -4.89 9.35
C VAL A 37 2.72 -6.30 9.89
N LYS A 38 1.62 -6.99 10.21
CA LYS A 38 1.63 -8.38 10.69
C LYS A 38 1.00 -9.32 9.67
N ASP A 39 1.27 -10.61 9.83
CA ASP A 39 0.67 -11.64 8.98
C ASP A 39 -0.86 -11.66 9.05
N LEU A 40 -1.43 -11.34 10.22
CA LEU A 40 -2.89 -11.23 10.37
C LEU A 40 -3.44 -10.10 9.50
N ASP A 41 -2.87 -8.90 9.61
CA ASP A 41 -3.25 -7.73 8.80
C ASP A 41 -3.14 -8.03 7.30
N TYR A 42 -2.10 -8.79 6.91
CA TYR A 42 -1.89 -9.17 5.53
C TYR A 42 -2.95 -10.14 5.00
N ARG A 43 -3.39 -11.09 5.83
CA ARG A 43 -4.49 -12.00 5.47
C ARG A 43 -5.80 -11.22 5.29
N GLU A 44 -6.08 -10.26 6.16
CA GLU A 44 -7.26 -9.40 6.05
C GLU A 44 -7.19 -8.50 4.80
N ALA A 45 -6.01 -7.94 4.51
CA ALA A 45 -5.77 -7.18 3.29
C ALA A 45 -6.03 -8.03 2.04
N ARG A 46 -5.52 -9.28 1.97
CA ARG A 46 -5.80 -10.19 0.85
C ARG A 46 -7.30 -10.47 0.67
N ASN A 47 -8.03 -10.70 1.76
CA ASN A 47 -9.48 -10.90 1.71
C ASN A 47 -10.22 -9.66 1.17
N THR A 48 -9.76 -8.47 1.56
CA THR A 48 -10.33 -7.20 1.08
C THR A 48 -10.09 -7.01 -0.42
N VAL A 49 -8.88 -7.36 -0.90
CA VAL A 49 -8.53 -7.32 -2.33
C VAL A 49 -9.39 -8.30 -3.14
N LEU A 50 -9.59 -9.52 -2.63
CA LEU A 50 -10.50 -10.49 -3.24
C LEU A 50 -11.94 -9.98 -3.28
N ALA A 51 -12.42 -9.33 -2.21
CA ALA A 51 -13.78 -8.81 -2.12
C ALA A 51 -14.07 -7.68 -3.12
N ILE A 52 -13.04 -6.94 -3.56
CA ILE A 52 -13.18 -5.92 -4.61
C ILE A 52 -12.93 -6.48 -6.03
N GLY A 53 -12.84 -7.81 -6.17
CA GLY A 53 -12.74 -8.50 -7.46
C GLY A 53 -11.33 -8.55 -8.06
N LEU A 54 -10.30 -8.28 -7.26
CA LEU A 54 -8.91 -8.36 -7.68
C LEU A 54 -8.23 -9.57 -7.04
N ASP A 55 -7.25 -10.14 -7.73
CA ASP A 55 -6.43 -11.20 -7.17
C ASP A 55 -5.17 -10.60 -6.52
N PRO A 56 -5.00 -10.74 -5.19
CA PRO A 56 -3.85 -10.18 -4.48
C PRO A 56 -2.51 -10.72 -4.95
N ASP A 57 -2.46 -11.90 -5.58
CA ASP A 57 -1.21 -12.50 -6.04
C ASP A 57 -0.71 -11.90 -7.37
N PHE A 58 -1.59 -11.22 -8.13
CA PHE A 58 -1.21 -10.49 -9.35
C PHE A 58 -0.88 -9.00 -9.10
N ILE A 59 -1.01 -8.54 -7.86
CA ILE A 59 -0.72 -7.16 -7.49
C ILE A 59 0.71 -7.07 -6.96
N ALA A 60 1.53 -6.20 -7.53
CA ALA A 60 2.86 -5.94 -7.01
C ALA A 60 2.75 -5.24 -5.63
N HIS A 61 3.28 -5.85 -4.58
CA HIS A 61 3.27 -5.27 -3.22
C HIS A 61 4.40 -5.86 -2.37
N ARG A 62 4.72 -5.19 -1.26
CA ARG A 62 5.66 -5.73 -0.26
C ARG A 62 4.91 -6.57 0.78
N ARG A 63 5.43 -7.76 1.08
CA ARG A 63 4.88 -8.64 2.13
C ARG A 63 5.44 -8.27 3.51
N PRO A 64 4.67 -8.47 4.60
CA PRO A 64 5.20 -8.39 5.96
C PRO A 64 6.38 -9.37 6.10
N GLY A 65 7.40 -8.98 6.88
CA GLY A 65 8.58 -9.81 7.10
C GLY A 65 9.75 -9.56 6.14
N MET A 66 9.53 -8.86 5.02
CA MET A 66 10.64 -8.52 4.11
C MET A 66 11.58 -7.43 4.68
N ASN A 67 11.08 -6.62 5.63
CA ASN A 67 11.82 -5.57 6.35
C ASN A 67 11.64 -5.63 7.88
N SER A 68 11.31 -6.79 8.46
CA SER A 68 11.45 -6.94 9.91
C SER A 68 12.94 -6.94 10.24
N ILE A 69 13.50 -5.74 10.43
CA ILE A 69 14.51 -5.52 11.46
C ILE A 69 14.00 -6.33 12.64
N HIS A 70 14.73 -7.38 12.95
CA HIS A 70 14.27 -8.36 13.91
C HIS A 70 13.95 -7.58 15.17
N ALA A 71 12.78 -7.81 15.77
CA ALA A 71 12.49 -7.24 17.09
C ALA A 71 13.54 -7.65 18.15
N GLY A 72 14.51 -8.53 17.80
CA GLY A 72 15.74 -8.81 18.54
C GLY A 72 16.91 -7.83 18.35
N ASP A 73 16.92 -6.96 17.34
CA ASP A 73 18.03 -6.02 17.06
C ASP A 73 17.97 -4.75 17.91
N ALA A 74 16.79 -4.37 18.42
CA ALA A 74 16.64 -3.20 19.29
C ALA A 74 17.41 -3.34 20.63
N ARG A 75 17.80 -4.56 21.03
CA ARG A 75 18.58 -4.82 22.25
C ARG A 75 20.09 -4.65 22.09
N ARG A 76 20.62 -4.48 20.87
CA ARG A 76 22.07 -4.23 20.68
C ARG A 76 22.47 -2.76 20.79
N LEU A 77 21.52 -1.82 20.66
CA LEU A 77 21.83 -0.38 20.66
C LEU A 77 21.90 0.24 22.06
N THR A 78 21.54 -0.51 23.12
CA THR A 78 21.52 0.01 24.50
C THR A 78 22.74 -0.38 25.33
N HIS A 79 23.70 -1.13 24.79
CA HIS A 79 24.88 -1.60 25.54
C HIS A 79 26.21 -0.98 25.09
N GLN A 80 26.16 0.04 24.23
CA GLN A 80 27.33 0.76 23.75
C GLN A 80 27.15 2.26 24.03
N ALA A 81 27.20 2.62 25.31
CA ALA A 81 27.36 3.98 25.81
C ALA A 81 28.11 3.93 27.15
#